data_AF-A0A350XTD7-F1
#
_entry.id   AF-A0A350XTD7-F1
#
_cell.length_a   1.000
_cell.length_b   1.000
_cell.length_c   1.000
_cell.angle_alpha   90.00
_cell.angle_beta   90.00
_cell.angle_gamma   90.00
#
_symmetry.space_group_name_H-M   'P 1'
#
loop_
_entity.id
_entity.type
_entity.pdbx_description
1 polymer ?
#
loop_
_entity_poly.entity_id
_entity_poly.type
_entity_poly.pdbx_seq_one_letter_code
_entity_poly.pdbx_strand_id
1 'polypeptide(L)'
;MARPIWKGAISFGLVTIPVALYTATDDLRPKFRQLRSGDHARIKYKRVAESDGVEVPFEDIVKGYEFEKDRYVVFTDEELENALKAKGSGMVDVVQFVRSEEIDPIFYRSAYYLAPEKTG
;
A
#
# COMPACT_ATOMS: atom_id res chain seq x y z
N MET A 1 17.14 -7.90 9.47
CA MET A 1 16.38 -6.98 10.35
C MET A 1 15.03 -6.74 9.67
N ALA A 2 13.91 -6.97 10.35
CA ALA A 2 12.59 -6.81 9.74
C ALA A 2 12.36 -5.34 9.37
N ARG A 3 11.95 -5.06 8.13
CA ARG A 3 11.64 -3.70 7.67
C ARG A 3 10.20 -3.37 8.06
N PRO A 4 9.92 -2.22 8.69
CA PRO A 4 8.55 -1.85 9.00
C PRO A 4 7.76 -1.64 7.71
N ILE A 5 6.51 -2.09 7.70
CA ILE A 5 5.57 -1.86 6.60
C ILE A 5 4.88 -0.51 6.72
N TRP A 6 4.79 0.02 7.94
CA TRP A 6 4.15 1.29 8.26
C TRP A 6 4.76 1.87 9.53
N LYS A 7 4.80 3.20 9.61
CA LYS A 7 5.16 3.97 10.80
C LYS A 7 4.05 4.98 11.08
N GLY A 8 3.78 5.20 12.35
CA GLY A 8 2.75 6.13 12.77
C GLY A 8 2.74 6.30 14.28
N ALA A 9 1.60 6.69 14.83
CA ALA A 9 1.42 6.85 16.26
C ALA A 9 0.11 6.25 16.75
N ILE A 10 0.12 5.68 17.96
CA ILE A 10 -1.10 5.36 18.69
C ILE A 10 -1.48 6.59 19.52
N SER A 11 -2.73 7.03 19.39
CA SER A 11 -3.30 8.15 20.15
C SER A 11 -4.43 7.67 21.05
N PHE A 12 -4.38 8.08 22.32
CA PHE A 12 -5.50 7.90 23.25
C PHE A 12 -5.50 9.05 24.27
N GLY A 13 -6.58 9.84 24.26
CA GLY A 13 -6.67 11.06 25.05
C GLY A 13 -5.58 12.08 24.68
N LEU A 14 -4.63 12.32 25.59
CA LEU A 14 -3.50 13.25 25.41
C LEU A 14 -2.15 12.52 25.23
N VAL A 15 -2.16 11.19 25.16
CA VAL A 15 -0.94 10.38 25.02
C VAL A 15 -0.78 10.00 23.55
N THR A 16 0.41 10.27 23.02
CA THR A 16 0.80 9.88 21.65
C THR A 16 2.07 9.04 21.74
N ILE A 17 2.00 7.80 21.25
CA ILE A 17 3.13 6.85 21.28
C ILE A 17 3.55 6.55 19.84
N PRO A 18 4.78 6.89 19.41
CA PRO A 18 5.27 6.55 18.08
C PRO A 18 5.52 5.05 17.97
N VAL A 19 5.05 4.45 16.89
CA VAL A 19 5.07 3.00 16.68
C VAL A 19 5.42 2.63 15.24
N ALA A 20 5.95 1.42 15.08
CA ALA A 20 6.20 0.80 13.79
C ALA A 20 5.48 -0.55 13.71
N LEU A 21 4.88 -0.81 12.55
CA LEU A 21 4.16 -2.04 12.25
C LEU A 21 5.02 -2.96 11.38
N TYR A 22 5.06 -4.22 11.75
CA TYR A 22 5.80 -5.29 11.07
C TYR A 22 4.84 -6.43 10.72
N THR A 23 5.01 -7.03 9.56
CA THR A 23 4.26 -8.24 9.22
C THR A 23 4.63 -9.38 10.17
N ALA A 24 3.64 -10.05 10.74
CA ALA A 24 3.89 -11.24 11.58
C ALA A 24 4.04 -12.53 10.75
N THR A 25 3.70 -12.45 9.47
CA THR A 25 3.73 -13.57 8.52
C THR A 25 4.67 -13.25 7.36
N ASP A 26 5.47 -14.22 6.95
CA ASP A 26 6.28 -14.14 5.74
C ASP A 26 5.66 -14.96 4.61
N ASP A 27 5.59 -14.35 3.43
CA ASP A 27 5.21 -15.06 2.21
C ASP A 27 6.44 -15.78 1.64
N LEU A 28 6.53 -17.09 1.86
CA LEU A 28 7.63 -17.93 1.42
C LEU A 28 7.52 -18.41 -0.04
N ARG A 29 6.57 -17.87 -0.82
CA ARG A 29 6.42 -18.26 -2.22
C ARG A 29 7.65 -17.85 -3.04
N PRO A 30 8.21 -18.76 -3.87
CA PRO A 30 9.34 -18.42 -4.74
C PRO A 30 8.94 -17.36 -5.75
N LYS A 31 9.75 -16.29 -5.85
CA LYS A 31 9.56 -15.22 -6.82
C LYS A 31 10.25 -15.59 -8.13
N PHE A 32 9.45 -15.90 -9.15
CA PHE A 32 9.97 -16.17 -10.49
C PHE A 32 10.23 -14.88 -11.26
N ARG A 33 11.28 -14.88 -12.09
CA ARG A 33 11.59 -13.82 -13.04
C ARG A 33 11.29 -14.34 -14.43
N GLN A 34 10.65 -13.53 -15.27
CA GLN A 34 10.37 -13.91 -16.65
C GLN A 34 11.65 -13.83 -17.47
N LEU A 35 11.95 -14.91 -18.17
CA LEU A 35 13.14 -15.06 -19.02
C LEU A 35 12.68 -15.46 -20.42
N ARG A 36 13.36 -14.95 -21.45
CA ARG A 36 13.14 -15.37 -22.83
C ARG A 36 13.54 -16.84 -22.98
N SER A 37 12.66 -17.67 -23.53
CA SER A 37 12.85 -19.13 -23.57
C SER A 37 14.12 -19.61 -24.29
N GLY A 38 14.67 -18.84 -25.23
CA GLY A 38 15.83 -19.26 -26.03
C GLY A 38 17.18 -19.04 -25.35
N ASP A 39 17.37 -17.87 -24.74
CA ASP A 39 18.67 -17.44 -24.20
C ASP A 39 18.62 -17.02 -22.72
N HIS A 40 17.45 -17.18 -22.10
CA HIS A 40 17.20 -16.82 -20.70
C HIS A 40 17.45 -15.33 -20.39
N ALA A 41 17.41 -14.46 -21.40
CA ALA A 41 17.51 -13.02 -21.18
C ALA A 41 16.31 -12.50 -20.38
N ARG A 42 16.56 -11.52 -19.49
CA ARG A 42 15.51 -10.88 -18.70
C ARG A 42 14.55 -10.08 -19.58
N ILE A 43 13.26 -10.26 -19.36
CA ILE A 43 12.23 -9.44 -19.99
C ILE A 43 12.16 -8.06 -19.33
N LYS A 44 12.08 -7.00 -20.14
CA LYS A 44 11.79 -5.62 -19.71
C LYS A 44 10.44 -5.20 -20.28
N TYR A 45 9.70 -4.39 -19.52
CA TYR A 45 8.43 -3.83 -19.94
C TYR A 45 8.61 -2.37 -20.34
N LYS A 46 7.95 -1.97 -21.42
CA LYS A 46 7.78 -0.58 -21.83
C LYS A 46 6.31 -0.23 -21.80
N ARG A 47 5.99 1.01 -21.43
CA ARG A 47 4.62 1.55 -21.49
C ARG A 47 4.50 2.28 -22.81
N VAL A 48 3.47 1.98 -23.57
CA VAL A 48 3.31 2.46 -24.94
C VAL A 48 1.87 2.93 -25.10
N ALA A 49 1.65 4.12 -25.67
CA ALA A 49 0.32 4.64 -25.92
C ALA A 49 -0.33 3.87 -27.08
N GLU A 50 -1.60 3.48 -26.89
CA GLU A 50 -2.33 2.67 -27.87
C GLU A 50 -2.62 3.43 -29.17
N SER A 51 -2.75 4.74 -29.09
CA SER A 51 -3.10 5.60 -30.23
C SER A 51 -2.00 5.71 -31.29
N ASP A 52 -0.73 5.72 -30.88
CA ASP A 52 0.41 6.03 -31.75
C ASP A 52 1.59 5.06 -31.63
N GLY A 53 1.57 4.14 -30.65
CA GLY A 53 2.64 3.18 -30.45
C GLY A 53 3.93 3.79 -29.87
N VAL A 54 3.88 5.02 -29.33
CA VAL A 54 5.04 5.71 -28.76
C VAL A 54 5.23 5.33 -27.29
N GLU A 55 6.49 5.15 -26.87
CA GLU A 55 6.83 4.87 -25.48
C GLU A 55 6.52 6.08 -24.59
N VAL A 56 5.79 5.84 -23.49
CA VAL A 56 5.34 6.88 -22.56
C VAL A 56 6.18 6.83 -21.27
N PRO A 57 6.88 7.91 -20.91
CA PRO A 57 7.53 8.07 -19.62
C PRO A 57 6.54 7.93 -18.46
N PHE A 58 7.02 7.49 -17.29
CA PHE A 58 6.14 7.30 -16.13
C PHE A 58 5.49 8.60 -15.65
N GLU A 59 6.21 9.73 -15.76
CA GLU A 59 5.74 11.07 -15.38
C GLU A 59 4.58 11.59 -16.24
N ASP A 60 4.44 11.08 -17.47
CA ASP A 60 3.39 11.47 -18.40
C ASP A 60 2.14 10.57 -18.31
N ILE A 61 2.10 9.65 -17.33
CA ILE A 61 1.00 8.70 -17.17
C ILE A 61 0.08 9.12 -16.03
N VAL A 62 -1.16 9.46 -16.38
CA VAL A 62 -2.24 9.76 -15.44
C VAL A 62 -3.15 8.55 -15.20
N LYS A 63 -3.92 8.58 -14.11
CA LYS A 63 -4.93 7.54 -13.82
C LYS A 63 -6.29 8.01 -14.31
N GLY A 64 -6.95 7.21 -15.14
CA GLY A 64 -8.31 7.45 -15.62
C GLY A 64 -9.30 6.41 -15.07
N TYR A 65 -10.52 6.83 -14.74
CA TYR A 65 -11.65 5.94 -14.46
C TYR A 65 -12.68 6.05 -15.58
N GLU A 66 -12.97 4.94 -16.25
CA GLU A 66 -13.96 4.88 -17.33
C GLU A 66 -15.38 4.90 -16.73
N PHE A 67 -16.16 5.93 -17.04
CA PHE A 67 -17.54 6.08 -16.53
C PHE A 67 -18.61 5.88 -17.61
N GLU A 68 -18.20 5.94 -18.88
CA GLU A 68 -18.94 5.46 -20.04
C GLU A 68 -17.91 4.98 -21.05
N LYS A 69 -18.31 4.12 -21.98
CA LYS A 69 -17.44 3.61 -23.03
C LYS A 69 -16.62 4.74 -23.67
N ASP A 70 -15.30 4.59 -23.64
CA ASP A 70 -14.32 5.54 -24.19
C ASP A 70 -14.34 6.94 -23.54
N ARG A 71 -14.98 7.11 -22.37
CA ARG A 71 -14.98 8.37 -21.60
C ARG A 71 -14.43 8.16 -20.20
N TYR A 72 -13.42 8.98 -19.87
CA TYR A 72 -12.63 8.83 -18.66
C TYR A 72 -12.71 10.09 -17.78
N VAL A 73 -12.82 9.90 -16.47
CA VAL A 73 -12.47 10.92 -15.48
C VAL A 73 -10.99 10.75 -15.16
N VAL A 74 -10.19 11.77 -15.40
CA VAL A 74 -8.75 11.76 -15.12
C VAL A 74 -8.50 12.27 -13.71
N PHE A 75 -7.59 11.61 -13.01
CA PHE A 75 -7.12 12.00 -11.68
C PHE A 75 -5.62 12.28 -11.75
N THR A 76 -5.23 13.42 -11.20
CA THR A 76 -3.83 13.70 -10.90
C THR A 76 -3.38 12.92 -9.66
N ASP A 77 -2.08 12.65 -9.55
CA ASP A 77 -1.55 12.01 -8.35
C ASP A 77 -1.76 12.90 -7.10
N GLU A 78 -1.73 14.23 -7.25
CA GLU A 78 -2.01 15.17 -6.15
C GLU A 78 -3.45 15.08 -5.64
N GLU A 79 -4.45 15.06 -6.53
CA GLU A 79 -5.85 14.89 -6.15
C GLU A 79 -6.10 13.57 -5.41
N LEU A 80 -5.49 12.49 -5.90
CA LEU A 80 -5.57 11.18 -5.25
C LEU A 80 -4.90 11.19 -3.88
N GLU A 81 -3.71 11.77 -3.77
CA GLU A 81 -3.03 11.91 -2.48
C GLU A 81 -3.87 12.71 -1.49
N ASN A 82 -4.44 13.83 -1.91
CA ASN A 82 -5.28 14.68 -1.06
C ASN A 82 -6.55 13.94 -0.61
N ALA A 83 -7.21 13.23 -1.52
CA ALA A 83 -8.38 12.40 -1.20
C ALA A 83 -8.06 11.26 -0.22
N LEU A 84 -6.87 10.65 -0.34
CA LEU A 84 -6.42 9.59 0.57
C LEU A 84 -5.98 10.13 1.93
N LYS A 85 -5.28 11.27 1.97
CA LYS A 85 -4.86 11.94 3.21
C LYS A 85 -6.07 12.35 4.07
N ALA A 86 -7.18 12.71 3.45
CA ALA A 86 -8.42 13.08 4.14
C ALA A 86 -9.03 11.93 4.98
N LYS A 87 -8.64 10.66 4.76
CA LYS A 87 -9.21 9.48 5.46
C LYS A 87 -8.42 8.99 6.69
N GLY A 88 -7.47 9.76 7.20
CA GLY A 88 -6.77 9.44 8.45
C GLY A 88 -5.29 9.19 8.21
N SER A 89 -4.50 10.19 8.58
CA SER A 89 -3.06 10.25 8.44
C SER A 89 -2.38 9.45 9.55
N GLY A 90 -1.78 8.30 9.24
CA GLY A 90 -0.70 7.69 10.05
C GLY A 90 -0.97 7.51 11.56
N MET A 91 -2.21 7.54 12.01
CA MET A 91 -2.58 7.53 13.42
C MET A 91 -3.57 6.40 13.68
N VAL A 92 -3.36 5.69 14.78
CA VAL A 92 -4.24 4.63 15.28
C VAL A 92 -4.90 5.16 16.54
N ASP A 93 -6.19 5.47 16.44
CA ASP A 93 -6.99 5.92 17.58
C ASP A 93 -7.49 4.73 18.39
N VAL A 94 -7.25 4.75 19.71
CA VAL A 94 -7.81 3.73 20.61
C VAL A 94 -9.26 4.08 20.92
N VAL A 95 -10.20 3.36 20.30
CA VAL A 95 -11.64 3.58 20.50
C VAL A 95 -12.16 2.91 21.78
N GLN A 96 -11.70 1.69 22.07
CA GLN A 96 -12.14 0.91 23.24
C GLN A 96 -11.19 -0.24 23.54
N PHE A 97 -11.27 -0.74 24.77
CA PHE A 97 -10.62 -1.98 25.20
C PHE A 97 -11.70 -3.03 25.42
N VAL A 98 -11.56 -4.18 24.76
CA VAL A 98 -12.50 -5.31 24.83
C VAL A 98 -11.74 -6.58 25.19
N ARG A 99 -12.44 -7.60 25.69
CA ARG A 99 -11.83 -8.93 25.87
C ARG A 99 -11.66 -9.61 24.52
N SER A 100 -10.67 -10.48 24.42
CA SER A 100 -10.39 -11.23 23.19
C SER A 100 -11.58 -12.04 22.70
N GLU A 101 -12.35 -12.64 23.60
CA GLU A 101 -13.53 -13.46 23.29
C GLU A 101 -14.68 -12.67 22.68
N GLU A 102 -14.66 -11.34 22.78
CA GLU A 102 -15.69 -10.45 22.22
C GLU A 102 -15.46 -10.19 20.71
N ILE A 103 -14.29 -10.58 20.17
CA ILE A 103 -13.98 -10.47 18.75
C ILE A 103 -14.00 -11.85 18.12
N ASP A 104 -14.99 -12.11 17.26
CA ASP A 104 -15.04 -13.35 16.49
C ASP A 104 -13.79 -13.48 15.59
N PRO A 105 -13.01 -14.59 15.68
CA PRO A 105 -11.83 -14.80 14.87
C PRO A 105 -12.05 -14.70 13.34
N ILE A 106 -13.30 -14.82 12.85
CA ILE A 106 -13.63 -14.62 11.44
C ILE A 106 -13.30 -13.20 10.93
N PHE A 107 -13.25 -12.22 11.84
CA PHE A 107 -12.89 -10.85 11.50
C PHE A 107 -11.36 -10.63 11.39
N TYR A 108 -10.54 -11.61 11.75
CA TYR A 108 -9.09 -11.52 11.60
C TYR A 108 -8.65 -11.79 10.17
N ARG A 109 -7.94 -10.83 9.56
CA ARG A 109 -7.41 -10.95 8.20
C ARG A 109 -5.92 -11.20 8.14
N SER A 110 -5.14 -10.40 8.86
CA SER A 110 -3.67 -10.45 8.80
C SER A 110 -3.10 -10.07 10.16
N ALA A 111 -2.09 -10.82 10.58
CA ALA A 111 -1.42 -10.59 11.85
C ALA A 111 -0.22 -9.66 11.66
N TYR A 112 -0.09 -8.71 12.57
CA TYR A 112 1.00 -7.74 12.58
C TYR A 112 1.57 -7.64 13.99
N TYR A 113 2.88 -7.42 14.06
CA TYR A 113 3.52 -6.97 15.28
C TYR A 113 3.62 -5.45 15.27
N LEU A 114 3.28 -4.85 16.39
CA LEU A 114 3.39 -3.42 16.59
C LEU A 114 4.42 -3.19 17.69
N ALA A 115 5.46 -2.42 17.39
CA ALA A 115 6.54 -2.12 18.32
C ALA A 115 6.65 -0.60 18.54
N PRO A 116 7.01 -0.15 19.74
CA PRO A 116 7.33 1.26 19.98
C PRO A 116 8.57 1.63 19.16
N GLU A 117 8.50 2.74 18.44
CA GLU A 117 9.71 3.34 17.87
C GLU A 117 10.46 4.03 19.01
N LYS A 118 11.78 3.86 19.05
CA LYS A 118 12.61 4.71 19.90
C LYS A 118 12.51 6.12 19.35
N THR A 119 11.78 6.99 20.04
CA THR A 119 12.19 8.39 20.11
C THR A 119 13.63 8.38 20.63
N GLY A 120 14.55 9.05 19.95
CA GLY A 120 16.00 8.97 20.19
C GLY A 120 16.42 8.88 21.65
#